data_AF-A0A523K5T2-F1
#
_entry.id   AF-A0A523K5T2-F1
#
_cell.length_a   1.000
_cell.length_b   1.000
_cell.length_c   1.000
_cell.angle_alpha   90.00
_cell.angle_beta   90.00
_cell.angle_gamma   90.00
#
_symmetry.space_group_name_H-M   'P 1'
#
loop_
_entity.id
_entity.type
_entity.pdbx_description
1 polymer ?
#
loop_
_entity_poly.entity_id
_entity_poly.type
_entity_poly.pdbx_seq_one_letter_code
_entity_poly.pdbx_strand_id
1 'polypeptide(L)'
;MKREHSNIWIGAVAAAMTITCGARAQEVPSEFVVSGAAAEAILDSTTINLATARAIASTCARLAEERGVAVSVYVLDNDGNHVYVHRMDGQVWTNVATAEMKARTALRLRTPSKSLMNQATRNQAVEWREMELGLFSNAGGLPIIVNDQLIGAIGVGGSAPRIAEGWSDEICAHKAMTEVLSPQPPLLEDLPRERPADRLPTARFRAEAPPESSLPPEFVVSGAAAARIFDANQISASAAVAVTNGCREWIAQRGGSASIYVIDNSGLAVHAEKMDGRVAHDMQTALLKAETALRGRGPTSSRETGVHNNPGGYPRSVTLFDFYSVAGGVPIVVDNQLIGSVGVSGTDGNDEACAVAGLEAGFGDRATVPGY
;
A
#
# COMPACT_ATOMS: atom_id res chain seq x y z
N MET A 1 -82.07 -44.69 51.53
CA MET A 1 -82.30 -43.23 51.65
C MET A 1 -81.11 -42.59 52.36
N LYS A 2 -80.13 -42.10 51.62
CA LYS A 2 -79.10 -41.12 52.04
C LYS A 2 -78.45 -40.56 50.77
N ARG A 3 -78.36 -39.23 50.72
CA ARG A 3 -77.90 -38.39 49.61
C ARG A 3 -76.40 -38.56 49.40
N GLU A 4 -75.92 -38.53 48.17
CA GLU A 4 -74.54 -38.18 47.85
C GLU A 4 -74.47 -37.25 46.64
N HIS A 5 -73.44 -36.42 46.69
CA HIS A 5 -73.37 -35.08 46.14
C HIS A 5 -72.82 -35.04 44.71
N SER A 6 -73.33 -34.08 43.93
CA SER A 6 -72.74 -33.58 42.69
C SER A 6 -71.35 -33.03 42.95
N ASN A 7 -70.37 -33.31 42.08
CA ASN A 7 -69.18 -32.48 41.90
C ASN A 7 -68.77 -32.44 40.42
N ILE A 8 -68.96 -31.26 39.85
CA ILE A 8 -68.57 -30.82 38.52
C ILE A 8 -67.06 -30.62 38.51
N TRP A 9 -66.34 -31.32 37.63
CA TRP A 9 -64.93 -31.08 37.35
C TRP A 9 -64.79 -29.97 36.32
N ILE A 10 -64.40 -28.77 36.77
CA ILE A 10 -63.91 -27.69 35.90
C ILE A 10 -62.44 -28.00 35.58
N GLY A 11 -62.16 -28.43 34.35
CA GLY A 11 -60.80 -28.58 33.86
C GLY A 11 -60.17 -27.22 33.62
N ALA A 12 -59.16 -26.86 34.42
CA ALA A 12 -58.30 -25.71 34.18
C ALA A 12 -57.29 -26.05 33.06
N VAL A 13 -57.46 -25.45 31.88
CA VAL A 13 -56.45 -25.48 30.82
C VAL A 13 -55.40 -24.41 31.16
N ALA A 14 -54.23 -24.85 31.63
CA ALA A 14 -53.07 -23.98 31.77
C ALA A 14 -52.47 -23.69 30.38
N ALA A 15 -52.69 -22.47 29.88
CA ALA A 15 -52.00 -21.98 28.70
C ALA A 15 -50.54 -21.65 29.07
N ALA A 16 -49.61 -22.52 28.71
CA ALA A 16 -48.18 -22.21 28.77
C ALA A 16 -47.85 -21.20 27.66
N MET A 17 -47.80 -19.92 28.00
CA MET A 17 -47.18 -18.90 27.15
C MET A 17 -45.67 -19.10 27.19
N THR A 18 -45.13 -19.77 26.17
CA THR A 18 -43.70 -19.76 25.88
C THR A 18 -43.32 -18.37 25.40
N ILE A 19 -42.65 -17.60 26.27
CA ILE A 19 -41.95 -16.38 25.88
C ILE A 19 -40.75 -16.81 25.04
N THR A 20 -40.90 -16.83 23.72
CA THR A 20 -39.75 -16.92 22.81
C THR A 20 -39.03 -15.58 22.89
N CYS A 21 -37.91 -15.55 23.64
CA CYS A 21 -36.92 -14.50 23.53
C CYS A 21 -36.27 -14.59 22.13
N GLY A 22 -36.92 -13.97 21.14
CA GLY A 22 -36.38 -13.86 19.80
C GLY A 22 -35.30 -12.80 19.77
N ALA A 23 -34.08 -13.15 20.17
CA ALA A 23 -32.91 -12.53 19.58
C ALA A 23 -32.92 -12.95 18.10
N ARG A 24 -33.53 -12.13 17.23
CA ARG A 24 -33.32 -12.29 15.79
C ARG A 24 -31.84 -12.09 15.56
N ALA A 25 -31.12 -13.18 15.27
CA ALA A 25 -29.82 -13.06 14.64
C ALA A 25 -30.03 -12.14 13.43
N GLN A 26 -29.32 -11.01 13.38
CA GLN A 26 -29.34 -10.11 12.23
C GLN A 26 -28.75 -10.90 11.06
N GLU A 27 -29.63 -11.49 10.24
CA GLU A 27 -29.21 -12.19 9.05
C GLU A 27 -28.62 -11.18 8.07
N VAL A 28 -27.40 -11.46 7.61
CA VAL A 28 -26.81 -10.72 6.50
C VAL A 28 -27.55 -11.13 5.22
N PRO A 29 -28.00 -10.17 4.39
CA PRO A 29 -28.65 -10.49 3.13
C PRO A 29 -27.77 -11.39 2.24
N SER A 30 -28.36 -12.46 1.71
CA SER A 30 -27.65 -13.53 0.98
C SER A 30 -26.95 -13.06 -0.29
N GLU A 31 -27.30 -11.89 -0.81
CA GLU A 31 -26.64 -11.23 -1.93
C GLU A 31 -25.22 -10.75 -1.58
N PHE A 32 -24.89 -10.53 -0.30
CA PHE A 32 -23.59 -9.99 0.13
C PHE A 32 -22.60 -11.06 0.58
N VAL A 33 -23.10 -12.22 0.99
CA VAL A 33 -22.31 -13.32 1.57
C VAL A 33 -22.39 -14.57 0.72
N VAL A 34 -21.50 -15.53 0.97
CA VAL A 34 -21.59 -16.86 0.38
C VAL A 34 -22.88 -17.51 0.88
N SER A 35 -23.66 -18.08 -0.04
CA SER A 35 -25.00 -18.63 0.24
C SER A 35 -25.25 -19.95 -0.51
N GLY A 36 -26.33 -20.64 -0.17
CA GLY A 36 -26.72 -21.91 -0.79
C GLY A 36 -25.71 -23.05 -0.55
N ALA A 37 -25.55 -23.93 -1.54
CA ALA A 37 -24.67 -25.10 -1.45
C ALA A 37 -23.19 -24.74 -1.17
N ALA A 38 -22.74 -23.56 -1.61
CA ALA A 38 -21.38 -23.10 -1.33
C ALA A 38 -21.18 -22.80 0.16
N ALA A 39 -22.16 -22.16 0.81
CA ALA A 39 -22.13 -21.88 2.25
C ALA A 39 -22.22 -23.18 3.07
N GLU A 40 -23.05 -24.13 2.63
CA GLU A 40 -23.15 -25.45 3.27
C GLU A 40 -21.84 -26.24 3.19
N ALA A 41 -21.14 -26.17 2.05
CA ALA A 41 -19.87 -26.87 1.84
C ALA A 41 -18.75 -26.32 2.74
N ILE A 42 -18.72 -25.01 2.99
CA ILE A 42 -17.69 -24.36 3.82
C ILE A 42 -18.12 -24.16 5.28
N LEU A 43 -19.37 -24.49 5.61
CA LEU A 43 -19.98 -24.28 6.93
C LEU A 43 -19.93 -22.83 7.42
N ASP A 44 -19.94 -21.86 6.50
CA ASP A 44 -19.94 -20.42 6.79
C ASP A 44 -20.91 -19.70 5.84
N SER A 45 -21.92 -19.05 6.43
CA SER A 45 -22.93 -18.24 5.74
C SER A 45 -22.77 -16.74 6.00
N THR A 46 -21.63 -16.32 6.56
CA THR A 46 -21.35 -14.94 6.98
C THR A 46 -20.15 -14.34 6.25
N THR A 47 -19.38 -15.12 5.50
CA THR A 47 -18.26 -14.63 4.71
C THR A 47 -18.70 -13.92 3.43
N ILE A 48 -18.05 -12.81 3.10
CA ILE A 48 -18.30 -12.02 1.89
C ILE A 48 -18.14 -12.85 0.62
N ASN A 49 -19.06 -12.68 -0.34
CA ASN A 49 -18.93 -13.34 -1.64
C ASN A 49 -18.09 -12.52 -2.65
N LEU A 50 -17.60 -13.18 -3.70
CA LEU A 50 -16.78 -12.55 -4.74
C LEU A 50 -17.51 -11.42 -5.49
N ALA A 51 -18.81 -11.56 -5.76
CA ALA A 51 -19.59 -10.56 -6.47
C ALA A 51 -19.59 -9.22 -5.72
N THR A 52 -19.79 -9.30 -4.40
CA THR A 52 -19.79 -8.16 -3.48
C THR A 52 -18.40 -7.57 -3.32
N ALA A 53 -17.38 -8.41 -3.12
CA ALA A 53 -15.98 -7.98 -3.04
C ALA A 53 -15.53 -7.23 -4.31
N ARG A 54 -15.94 -7.72 -5.49
CA ARG A 54 -15.69 -7.04 -6.77
C ARG A 54 -16.45 -5.73 -6.89
N ALA A 55 -17.71 -5.69 -6.48
CA ALA A 55 -18.53 -4.47 -6.52
C ALA A 55 -17.93 -3.35 -5.66
N ILE A 56 -17.61 -3.61 -4.39
CA ILE A 56 -16.99 -2.59 -3.51
C ILE A 56 -15.65 -2.09 -4.07
N ALA A 57 -14.82 -2.99 -4.61
CA ALA A 57 -13.53 -2.60 -5.17
C ALA A 57 -13.67 -1.78 -6.46
N SER A 58 -14.63 -2.14 -7.32
CA SER A 58 -14.92 -1.41 -8.56
C SER A 58 -15.51 -0.02 -8.26
N THR A 59 -16.38 0.09 -7.26
CA THR A 59 -16.91 1.37 -6.79
C THR A 59 -15.81 2.26 -6.22
N CYS A 60 -14.88 1.72 -5.41
CA CYS A 60 -13.74 2.50 -4.96
C CYS A 60 -12.81 2.91 -6.12
N ALA A 61 -12.57 2.04 -7.11
CA ALA A 61 -11.81 2.40 -8.29
C ALA A 61 -12.47 3.55 -9.08
N ARG A 62 -13.78 3.50 -9.32
CA ARG A 62 -14.54 4.59 -9.95
C ARG A 62 -14.42 5.91 -9.16
N LEU A 63 -14.59 5.86 -7.85
CA LEU A 63 -14.42 7.03 -6.98
C LEU A 63 -13.00 7.60 -7.05
N ALA A 64 -11.98 6.76 -7.22
CA ALA A 64 -10.60 7.18 -7.43
C ALA A 64 -10.41 7.88 -8.78
N GLU A 65 -10.97 7.32 -9.85
CA GLU A 65 -10.94 7.90 -11.19
C GLU A 65 -11.58 9.29 -11.24
N GLU A 66 -12.75 9.45 -10.62
CA GLU A 66 -13.44 10.74 -10.48
C GLU A 66 -12.60 11.82 -9.78
N ARG A 67 -11.63 11.39 -8.98
CA ARG A 67 -10.69 12.27 -8.25
C ARG A 67 -9.31 12.34 -8.90
N GLY A 68 -9.14 11.78 -10.10
CA GLY A 68 -7.89 11.79 -10.84
C GLY A 68 -6.75 11.05 -10.13
N VAL A 69 -7.07 10.06 -9.30
CA VAL A 69 -6.08 9.23 -8.60
C VAL A 69 -6.27 7.76 -8.93
N ALA A 70 -5.26 6.96 -8.60
CA ALA A 70 -5.32 5.52 -8.76
C ALA A 70 -4.99 4.86 -7.42
N VAL A 71 -5.61 3.72 -7.15
CA VAL A 71 -5.49 2.97 -5.90
C VAL A 71 -5.37 1.46 -6.18
N SER A 72 -4.89 0.74 -5.17
CA SER A 72 -4.97 -0.72 -5.07
C SER A 72 -5.96 -1.06 -3.95
N VAL A 73 -6.89 -1.97 -4.22
CA VAL A 73 -7.91 -2.42 -3.28
C VAL A 73 -7.69 -3.91 -3.00
N TYR A 74 -7.74 -4.27 -1.72
CA TYR A 74 -7.55 -5.64 -1.24
C TYR A 74 -8.72 -6.01 -0.33
N VAL A 75 -9.47 -7.07 -0.68
CA VAL A 75 -10.63 -7.53 0.09
C VAL A 75 -10.36 -8.92 0.65
N LEU A 76 -10.57 -9.06 1.96
CA LEU A 76 -10.41 -10.28 2.73
C LEU A 76 -11.75 -10.82 3.21
N ASP A 77 -11.85 -12.14 3.32
CA ASP A 77 -12.93 -12.81 4.07
C ASP A 77 -12.70 -12.77 5.58
N ASN A 78 -13.56 -13.46 6.33
CA ASN A 78 -13.49 -13.55 7.79
C ASN A 78 -12.24 -14.31 8.31
N ASP A 79 -11.68 -15.20 7.50
CA ASP A 79 -10.49 -16.01 7.84
C ASP A 79 -9.18 -15.31 7.45
N GLY A 80 -9.27 -14.22 6.67
CA GLY A 80 -8.12 -13.48 6.19
C GLY A 80 -7.53 -14.02 4.89
N ASN A 81 -8.29 -14.82 4.15
CA ASN A 81 -7.98 -15.17 2.76
C ASN A 81 -8.38 -14.00 1.84
N HIS A 82 -7.67 -13.86 0.73
CA HIS A 82 -7.98 -12.84 -0.25
C HIS A 82 -9.15 -13.30 -1.12
N VAL A 83 -10.23 -12.51 -1.13
CA VAL A 83 -11.40 -12.75 -1.99
C VAL A 83 -11.25 -12.02 -3.31
N TYR A 84 -10.74 -10.78 -3.26
CA TYR A 84 -10.53 -9.98 -4.46
C TYR A 84 -9.40 -8.97 -4.27
N VAL A 85 -8.56 -8.83 -5.29
CA VAL A 85 -7.50 -7.82 -5.35
C VAL A 85 -7.64 -7.06 -6.65
N HIS A 86 -7.73 -5.74 -6.56
CA HIS A 86 -7.84 -4.87 -7.72
C HIS A 86 -6.75 -3.81 -7.68
N ARG A 87 -5.83 -3.87 -8.65
CA ARG A 87 -4.76 -2.90 -8.81
C ARG A 87 -5.08 -2.03 -10.01
N MET A 88 -5.43 -0.76 -9.79
CA MET A 88 -5.59 0.18 -10.90
C MET A 88 -4.25 0.38 -11.63
N ASP A 89 -4.33 0.82 -12.86
CA ASP A 89 -3.17 1.07 -13.70
C ASP A 89 -2.19 2.07 -13.07
N GLY A 90 -0.90 1.85 -13.31
CA GLY A 90 0.17 2.70 -12.77
C GLY A 90 0.40 2.57 -11.25
N GLN A 91 -0.22 1.60 -10.59
CA GLN A 91 0.06 1.29 -9.18
C GLN A 91 1.28 0.37 -9.03
N VAL A 92 2.15 0.72 -8.08
CA VAL A 92 3.35 -0.05 -7.75
C VAL A 92 3.08 -1.13 -6.70
N TRP A 93 3.98 -2.10 -6.58
CA TRP A 93 3.86 -3.22 -5.65
C TRP A 93 3.57 -2.77 -4.20
N THR A 94 4.26 -1.73 -3.72
CA THR A 94 4.05 -1.20 -2.35
C THR A 94 2.60 -0.80 -2.10
N ASN A 95 1.88 -0.31 -3.10
CA ASN A 95 0.48 0.10 -2.93
C ASN A 95 -0.44 -1.11 -2.75
N VAL A 96 -0.15 -2.22 -3.44
CA VAL A 96 -0.87 -3.49 -3.28
C VAL A 96 -0.55 -4.12 -1.93
N ALA A 97 0.74 -4.20 -1.57
CA ALA A 97 1.18 -4.77 -0.29
C ALA A 97 0.62 -3.99 0.91
N THR A 98 0.69 -2.65 0.87
CA THR A 98 0.10 -1.81 1.93
C THR A 98 -1.42 -1.97 2.02
N ALA A 99 -2.13 -2.12 0.89
CA ALA A 99 -3.57 -2.38 0.90
C ALA A 99 -3.90 -3.70 1.61
N GLU A 100 -3.15 -4.77 1.34
CA GLU A 100 -3.29 -6.05 2.06
C GLU A 100 -3.08 -5.86 3.57
N MET A 101 -1.97 -5.24 3.96
CA MET A 101 -1.60 -5.06 5.37
C MET A 101 -2.64 -4.23 6.14
N LYS A 102 -3.20 -3.20 5.49
CA LYS A 102 -4.32 -2.41 6.02
C LYS A 102 -5.57 -3.27 6.22
N ALA A 103 -5.95 -4.09 5.24
CA ALA A 103 -7.09 -5.00 5.33
C ALA A 103 -6.91 -6.01 6.47
N ARG A 104 -5.73 -6.64 6.56
CA ARG A 104 -5.39 -7.60 7.63
C ARG A 104 -5.43 -6.96 9.01
N THR A 105 -4.93 -5.73 9.14
CA THR A 105 -4.97 -4.98 10.40
C THR A 105 -6.41 -4.74 10.83
N ALA A 106 -7.27 -4.31 9.91
CA ALA A 106 -8.68 -4.08 10.21
C ALA A 106 -9.42 -5.37 10.57
N LEU A 107 -9.11 -6.47 9.90
CA LEU A 107 -9.69 -7.79 10.19
C LEU A 107 -9.28 -8.31 11.58
N ARG A 108 -7.99 -8.22 11.92
CA ARG A 108 -7.45 -8.72 13.19
C ARG A 108 -7.95 -7.93 14.38
N LEU A 109 -8.00 -6.60 14.26
CA LEU A 109 -8.38 -5.72 15.36
C LEU A 109 -9.88 -5.43 15.41
N ARG A 110 -10.63 -5.80 14.36
CA ARG A 110 -12.07 -5.50 14.23
C ARG A 110 -12.39 -4.02 14.35
N THR A 111 -11.45 -3.17 13.93
CA THR A 111 -11.53 -1.70 13.97
C THR A 111 -10.73 -1.13 12.81
N PRO A 112 -11.01 0.10 12.33
CA PRO A 112 -10.21 0.72 11.28
C PRO A 112 -8.70 0.71 11.58
N SER A 113 -7.86 0.48 10.57
CA SER A 113 -6.39 0.54 10.72
C SER A 113 -5.91 1.94 11.16
N LYS A 114 -6.74 2.98 10.92
CA LYS A 114 -6.57 4.34 11.45
C LYS A 114 -6.52 4.40 12.99
N SER A 115 -7.18 3.49 13.69
CA SER A 115 -7.13 3.44 15.17
C SER A 115 -5.69 3.31 15.68
N LEU A 116 -4.89 2.43 15.05
CA LEU A 116 -3.47 2.30 15.34
C LEU A 116 -2.68 3.51 14.85
N MET A 117 -3.00 4.05 13.67
CA MET A 117 -2.33 5.26 13.15
C MET A 117 -2.45 6.43 14.14
N ASN A 118 -3.63 6.60 14.75
CA ASN A 118 -3.89 7.61 15.75
C ASN A 118 -3.09 7.36 17.04
N GLN A 119 -2.97 6.11 17.48
CA GLN A 119 -2.14 5.74 18.63
C GLN A 119 -0.64 5.99 18.36
N ALA A 120 -0.14 5.57 17.20
CA ALA A 120 1.24 5.75 16.78
C ALA A 120 1.62 7.24 16.60
N THR A 121 0.66 8.09 16.24
CA THR A 121 0.85 9.55 16.17
C THR A 121 1.09 10.16 17.56
N ARG A 122 0.50 9.59 18.62
CA ARG A 122 0.69 10.07 20.00
C ARG A 122 1.93 9.49 20.67
N ASN A 123 2.29 8.26 20.31
CA ASN A 123 3.46 7.56 20.84
C ASN A 123 4.07 6.65 19.77
N GLN A 124 5.23 7.03 19.25
CA GLN A 124 5.90 6.28 18.19
C GLN A 124 6.32 4.86 18.62
N ALA A 125 6.48 4.58 19.91
CA ALA A 125 6.78 3.23 20.40
C ALA A 125 5.65 2.23 20.11
N VAL A 126 4.40 2.71 19.98
CA VAL A 126 3.26 1.86 19.58
C VAL A 126 3.52 1.28 18.21
N GLU A 127 4.05 2.06 17.27
CA GLU A 127 4.29 1.58 15.90
C GLU A 127 5.16 0.32 15.87
N TRP A 128 6.26 0.34 16.62
CA TRP A 128 7.21 -0.77 16.70
C TRP A 128 6.55 -2.03 17.27
N ARG A 129 5.79 -1.88 18.35
CA ARG A 129 5.08 -3.00 18.98
C ARG A 129 4.03 -3.61 18.05
N GLU A 130 3.23 -2.79 17.39
CA GLU A 130 2.17 -3.30 16.51
C GLU A 130 2.75 -4.01 15.27
N MET A 131 3.93 -3.60 14.79
CA MET A 131 4.62 -4.30 13.71
C MET A 131 5.12 -5.68 14.06
N GLU A 132 5.58 -5.86 15.29
CA GLU A 132 5.97 -7.18 15.79
C GLU A 132 4.78 -8.16 15.77
N LEU A 133 3.57 -7.63 15.92
CA LEU A 133 2.31 -8.37 15.78
C LEU A 133 1.81 -8.47 14.32
N GLY A 134 2.60 -7.99 13.35
CA GLY A 134 2.26 -7.96 11.94
C GLY A 134 1.09 -7.03 11.61
N LEU A 135 0.92 -5.95 12.37
CA LEU A 135 -0.12 -4.93 12.16
C LEU A 135 0.49 -3.69 11.51
N PHE A 136 -0.35 -2.94 10.80
CA PHE A 136 0.06 -1.82 9.96
C PHE A 136 -0.73 -0.56 10.33
N SER A 137 -0.08 0.35 11.07
CA SER A 137 -0.75 1.54 11.63
C SER A 137 -0.91 2.69 10.64
N ASN A 138 -1.37 2.40 9.43
CA ASN A 138 -1.67 3.42 8.42
C ASN A 138 -3.13 3.33 8.00
N ALA A 139 -3.80 4.47 7.85
CA ALA A 139 -5.21 4.51 7.51
C ALA A 139 -5.49 3.96 6.10
N GLY A 140 -6.67 3.38 5.92
CA GLY A 140 -7.15 2.80 4.66
C GLY A 140 -7.64 1.36 4.76
N GLY A 141 -7.54 0.73 5.95
CA GLY A 141 -8.15 -0.56 6.26
C GLY A 141 -9.43 -0.38 7.05
N LEU A 142 -10.51 -1.02 6.62
CA LEU A 142 -11.83 -0.98 7.27
C LEU A 142 -12.44 -2.38 7.40
N PRO A 143 -13.10 -2.69 8.54
CA PRO A 143 -14.00 -3.84 8.62
C PRO A 143 -15.19 -3.66 7.66
N ILE A 144 -15.64 -4.75 7.02
CA ILE A 144 -16.85 -4.77 6.18
C ILE A 144 -17.99 -5.28 7.05
N ILE A 145 -18.95 -4.41 7.37
CA ILE A 145 -20.02 -4.71 8.33
C ILE A 145 -21.37 -4.56 7.63
N VAL A 146 -22.24 -5.56 7.79
CA VAL A 146 -23.64 -5.53 7.32
C VAL A 146 -24.53 -6.00 8.46
N ASN A 147 -25.56 -5.23 8.81
CA ASN A 147 -26.46 -5.54 9.93
C ASN A 147 -25.71 -5.91 11.23
N ASP A 148 -24.71 -5.12 11.60
CA ASP A 148 -23.83 -5.34 12.78
C ASP A 148 -22.98 -6.63 12.75
N GLN A 149 -23.01 -7.38 11.64
CA GLN A 149 -22.21 -8.58 11.43
C GLN A 149 -20.98 -8.24 10.57
N LEU A 150 -19.80 -8.67 11.02
CA LEU A 150 -18.60 -8.63 10.18
C LEU A 150 -18.67 -9.73 9.13
N ILE A 151 -18.43 -9.36 7.88
CA ILE A 151 -18.39 -10.28 6.75
C ILE A 151 -17.04 -10.33 6.02
N GLY A 152 -16.11 -9.45 6.39
CA GLY A 152 -14.77 -9.39 5.82
C GLY A 152 -14.04 -8.09 6.18
N ALA A 153 -12.95 -7.79 5.47
CA ALA A 153 -12.22 -6.54 5.60
C ALA A 153 -11.75 -6.01 4.25
N ILE A 154 -11.71 -4.69 4.09
CA ILE A 154 -11.19 -4.00 2.91
C ILE A 154 -9.96 -3.19 3.29
N GLY A 155 -8.97 -3.15 2.41
CA GLY A 155 -7.81 -2.27 2.50
C GLY A 155 -7.59 -1.55 1.18
N VAL A 156 -7.32 -0.25 1.24
CA VAL A 156 -7.04 0.60 0.08
C VAL A 156 -5.67 1.25 0.27
N GLY A 157 -4.86 1.24 -0.79
CA GLY A 157 -3.50 1.80 -0.79
C GLY A 157 -3.19 2.52 -2.10
N GLY A 158 -2.38 3.57 -2.03
CA GLY A 158 -1.77 4.19 -3.21
C GLY A 158 -2.12 5.64 -3.48
N SER A 159 -2.95 6.28 -2.66
CA SER A 159 -3.17 7.73 -2.71
C SER A 159 -2.83 8.41 -1.38
N ALA A 160 -2.12 9.53 -1.47
CA ALA A 160 -2.00 10.43 -0.33
C ALA A 160 -3.37 11.01 0.07
N PRO A 161 -3.64 11.22 1.38
CA PRO A 161 -4.90 11.80 1.84
C PRO A 161 -5.00 13.29 1.46
N ARG A 162 -6.17 13.70 0.96
CA ARG A 162 -6.59 15.08 0.71
C ARG A 162 -7.91 15.33 1.45
N ILE A 163 -7.82 15.37 2.78
CA ILE A 163 -9.00 15.39 3.67
C ILE A 163 -9.89 16.62 3.44
N ALA A 164 -9.29 17.80 3.20
CA ALA A 164 -10.03 19.02 2.87
C ALA A 164 -10.86 18.90 1.57
N GLU A 165 -10.44 18.02 0.65
CA GLU A 165 -11.16 17.71 -0.59
C GLU A 165 -12.10 16.50 -0.43
N GLY A 166 -12.19 15.92 0.77
CA GLY A 166 -12.99 14.73 1.05
C GLY A 166 -12.44 13.44 0.43
N TRP A 167 -11.11 13.30 0.37
CA TRP A 167 -10.42 12.14 -0.20
C TRP A 167 -9.37 11.53 0.74
N SER A 168 -9.39 10.22 0.88
CA SER A 168 -8.31 9.37 1.40
C SER A 168 -8.58 7.92 0.99
N ASP A 169 -7.59 7.05 1.10
CA ASP A 169 -7.76 5.60 0.90
C ASP A 169 -8.95 5.06 1.73
N GLU A 170 -9.06 5.50 2.99
CA GLU A 170 -10.14 5.10 3.90
C GLU A 170 -11.51 5.67 3.51
N ILE A 171 -11.57 6.93 3.07
CA ILE A 171 -12.80 7.55 2.58
C ILE A 171 -13.30 6.84 1.30
N CYS A 172 -12.39 6.41 0.43
CA CYS A 172 -12.74 5.63 -0.76
C CYS A 172 -13.41 4.30 -0.38
N ALA A 173 -12.77 3.54 0.52
CA ALA A 173 -13.31 2.28 1.02
C ALA A 173 -14.69 2.47 1.69
N HIS A 174 -14.82 3.47 2.56
CA HIS A 174 -16.05 3.75 3.30
C HIS A 174 -17.22 4.12 2.37
N LYS A 175 -16.98 5.03 1.42
CA LYS A 175 -18.01 5.44 0.43
C LYS A 175 -18.41 4.27 -0.46
N ALA A 176 -17.44 3.48 -0.93
CA ALA A 176 -17.72 2.32 -1.77
C ALA A 176 -18.56 1.26 -1.05
N MET A 177 -18.23 0.94 0.21
CA MET A 177 -19.05 0.03 1.02
C MET A 177 -20.43 0.60 1.32
N THR A 178 -20.53 1.92 1.59
CA THR A 178 -21.81 2.58 1.84
C THR A 178 -22.73 2.56 0.61
N GLU A 179 -22.17 2.70 -0.58
CA GLU A 179 -22.91 2.67 -1.85
C GLU A 179 -23.37 1.24 -2.22
N VAL A 180 -22.53 0.23 -1.95
CA VAL A 180 -22.80 -1.16 -2.39
C VAL A 180 -23.59 -1.98 -1.37
N LEU A 181 -23.37 -1.76 -0.07
CA LEU A 181 -23.91 -2.60 1.00
C LEU A 181 -25.04 -1.88 1.76
N SER A 182 -24.62 -0.99 2.64
CA SER A 182 -25.43 -0.28 3.63
C SER A 182 -24.56 0.77 4.31
N PRO A 183 -25.14 1.76 5.00
CA PRO A 183 -24.38 2.73 5.80
C PRO A 183 -23.35 2.04 6.70
N GLN A 184 -22.08 2.43 6.54
CA GLN A 184 -20.99 1.92 7.36
C GLN A 184 -20.78 2.80 8.60
N PRO A 185 -20.19 2.27 9.68
CA PRO A 185 -19.84 3.05 10.86
C PRO A 185 -19.05 4.32 10.49
N PRO A 186 -19.20 5.42 11.27
CA PRO A 186 -18.50 6.66 10.97
C PRO A 186 -16.98 6.45 11.05
N LEU A 187 -16.26 7.14 10.17
CA LEU A 187 -14.80 7.11 10.17
C LEU A 187 -14.22 7.78 11.41
N LEU A 188 -13.07 7.29 11.86
CA LEU A 188 -12.34 7.91 12.95
C LEU A 188 -11.77 9.27 12.51
N GLU A 189 -11.78 10.22 13.44
CA GLU A 189 -11.23 11.55 13.25
C GLU A 189 -9.72 11.50 12.97
N ASP A 190 -9.26 12.35 12.05
CA ASP A 190 -7.85 12.54 11.77
C ASP A 190 -7.22 13.41 12.87
N LEU A 191 -6.19 12.89 13.53
CA LEU A 191 -5.43 13.69 14.48
C LEU A 191 -4.53 14.69 13.75
N PRO A 192 -4.37 15.93 14.27
CA PRO A 192 -3.42 16.87 13.72
C PRO A 192 -2.02 16.30 13.81
N ARG A 193 -1.34 16.18 12.66
CA ARG A 193 0.09 15.84 12.63
C ARG A 193 0.89 17.11 12.81
N GLU A 194 1.75 17.14 13.84
CA GLU A 194 2.83 18.11 13.91
C GLU A 194 3.72 17.91 12.69
N ARG A 195 3.82 18.96 11.88
CA ARG A 195 4.70 18.99 10.70
C ARG A 195 5.94 19.79 11.09
N PRO A 196 7.16 19.29 10.86
CA PRO A 196 8.37 20.08 11.04
C PRO A 196 8.27 21.38 10.25
N ALA A 197 8.71 22.49 10.85
CA ALA A 197 8.66 23.83 10.24
C ALA A 197 9.68 23.97 9.10
N ASP A 198 10.74 23.17 9.13
CA ASP A 198 11.91 23.16 8.26
C ASP A 198 11.86 22.02 7.23
N ARG A 199 10.86 22.05 6.34
CA ARG A 199 10.75 21.05 5.28
C ARG A 199 11.92 21.16 4.30
N LEU A 200 12.61 20.04 4.12
CA LEU A 200 13.51 19.87 2.99
C LEU A 200 12.69 19.68 1.69
N PRO A 201 13.20 20.19 0.56
CA PRO A 201 12.59 19.95 -0.73
C PRO A 201 12.57 18.43 -1.04
N THR A 202 11.44 17.89 -1.51
CA THR A 202 11.27 16.44 -1.73
C THR A 202 11.38 16.13 -3.20
N ALA A 203 12.39 15.33 -3.57
CA ALA A 203 12.58 14.98 -4.96
C ALA A 203 11.42 14.19 -5.54
N ARG A 204 10.92 14.65 -6.69
CA ARG A 204 9.88 13.96 -7.46
C ARG A 204 10.47 13.46 -8.76
N PHE A 205 10.51 12.14 -8.90
CA PHE A 205 10.85 11.50 -10.16
C PHE A 205 9.59 11.39 -11.01
N ARG A 206 9.39 12.34 -11.93
CA ARG A 206 8.24 12.35 -12.84
C ARG A 206 8.77 12.42 -14.27
N ALA A 207 8.39 11.45 -15.08
CA ALA A 207 8.61 11.52 -16.52
C ALA A 207 7.88 12.77 -17.09
N GLU A 208 8.53 13.54 -17.97
CA GLU A 208 7.94 14.74 -18.60
C GLU A 208 6.71 14.42 -19.46
N ALA A 209 6.60 13.17 -19.92
CA ALA A 209 5.56 12.61 -20.77
C ALA A 209 5.38 11.09 -20.48
N PRO A 210 4.17 10.51 -20.65
CA PRO A 210 3.98 9.07 -20.58
C PRO A 210 4.80 8.35 -21.67
N PRO A 211 5.31 7.13 -21.44
CA PRO A 211 5.96 6.35 -22.48
C PRO A 211 4.98 6.02 -23.62
N GLU A 212 5.41 6.17 -24.87
CA GLU A 212 4.61 5.82 -26.04
C GLU A 212 4.57 4.30 -26.23
N SER A 213 3.38 3.76 -26.53
CA SER A 213 3.18 2.35 -26.89
C SER A 213 2.74 2.24 -28.35
N SER A 214 3.27 1.24 -29.07
CA SER A 214 2.84 0.89 -30.43
C SER A 214 1.56 0.03 -30.46
N LEU A 215 1.06 -0.38 -29.29
CA LEU A 215 -0.19 -1.14 -29.16
C LEU A 215 -1.38 -0.19 -28.91
N PRO A 216 -2.58 -0.50 -29.44
CA PRO A 216 -3.78 0.31 -29.19
C PRO A 216 -4.07 0.47 -27.69
N PRO A 217 -4.49 1.67 -27.22
CA PRO A 217 -4.62 2.03 -25.80
C PRO A 217 -5.68 1.24 -25.03
N GLU A 218 -6.58 0.52 -25.71
CA GLU A 218 -7.50 -0.43 -25.11
C GLU A 218 -6.83 -1.75 -24.68
N PHE A 219 -5.62 -2.04 -25.18
CA PHE A 219 -4.88 -3.27 -24.88
C PHE A 219 -3.70 -3.07 -23.93
N VAL A 220 -3.34 -1.82 -23.64
CA VAL A 220 -2.19 -1.47 -22.80
C VAL A 220 -2.51 -0.31 -21.88
N VAL A 221 -1.79 -0.21 -20.77
CA VAL A 221 -1.94 0.93 -19.87
C VAL A 221 -1.58 2.22 -20.60
N SER A 222 -2.49 3.20 -20.54
CA SER A 222 -2.39 4.48 -21.25
C SER A 222 -2.73 5.67 -20.34
N GLY A 223 -2.67 6.89 -20.88
CA GLY A 223 -3.06 8.12 -20.17
C GLY A 223 -2.18 8.44 -18.94
N ALA A 224 -2.79 9.00 -17.89
CA ALA A 224 -2.07 9.41 -16.68
C ALA A 224 -1.43 8.23 -15.91
N ALA A 225 -1.93 7.02 -16.10
CA ALA A 225 -1.40 5.82 -15.48
C ALA A 225 -0.11 5.34 -16.15
N ALA A 226 0.01 5.51 -17.47
CA ALA A 226 1.23 5.17 -18.21
C ALA A 226 2.45 5.98 -17.72
N ALA A 227 2.26 7.22 -17.26
CA ALA A 227 3.33 8.02 -16.67
C ALA A 227 3.95 7.43 -15.38
N ARG A 228 3.36 6.36 -14.84
CA ARG A 228 3.85 5.62 -13.67
C ARG A 228 4.41 4.23 -14.04
N ILE A 229 4.31 3.85 -15.31
CA ILE A 229 4.79 2.58 -15.85
C ILE A 229 6.04 2.85 -16.66
N PHE A 230 6.99 1.95 -16.49
CA PHE A 230 8.40 2.22 -16.71
C PHE A 230 9.01 0.95 -17.33
N ASP A 231 8.33 0.32 -18.30
CA ASP A 231 8.75 -0.99 -18.83
C ASP A 231 8.85 -0.98 -20.36
N ALA A 232 10.06 -1.23 -20.87
CA ALA A 232 10.36 -2.08 -22.03
C ALA A 232 11.87 -2.22 -22.33
N ASN A 233 12.73 -1.35 -21.79
CA ASN A 233 14.16 -1.37 -22.12
C ASN A 233 15.02 -1.73 -20.89
N GLN A 234 16.10 -2.47 -21.11
CA GLN A 234 17.10 -2.81 -20.08
C GLN A 234 18.35 -1.96 -20.27
N ILE A 235 18.99 -1.60 -19.16
CA ILE A 235 20.30 -0.93 -19.23
C ILE A 235 21.33 -1.89 -19.81
N SER A 236 22.06 -1.45 -20.84
CA SER A 236 23.18 -2.20 -21.38
C SER A 236 24.38 -2.13 -20.43
N ALA A 237 25.23 -3.17 -20.44
CA ALA A 237 26.48 -3.17 -19.66
C ALA A 237 27.36 -1.95 -19.97
N SER A 238 27.46 -1.54 -21.24
CA SER A 238 28.20 -0.33 -21.64
C SER A 238 27.63 0.95 -21.03
N ALA A 239 26.30 1.07 -20.96
CA ALA A 239 25.65 2.22 -20.34
C ALA A 239 25.81 2.20 -18.81
N ALA A 240 25.73 1.03 -18.17
CA ALA A 240 25.98 0.88 -16.74
C ALA A 240 27.42 1.31 -16.37
N VAL A 241 28.42 0.91 -17.17
CA VAL A 241 29.81 1.37 -17.02
C VAL A 241 29.95 2.88 -17.21
N ALA A 242 29.25 3.47 -18.18
CA ALA A 242 29.27 4.92 -18.38
C ALA A 242 28.73 5.69 -17.16
N VAL A 243 27.62 5.22 -16.57
CA VAL A 243 27.08 5.78 -15.32
C VAL A 243 28.09 5.69 -14.18
N THR A 244 28.71 4.52 -14.00
CA THR A 244 29.72 4.32 -12.95
C THR A 244 30.95 5.20 -13.15
N ASN A 245 31.43 5.37 -14.38
CA ASN A 245 32.55 6.26 -14.69
C ASN A 245 32.25 7.72 -14.35
N GLY A 246 31.04 8.20 -14.66
CA GLY A 246 30.63 9.57 -14.31
C GLY A 246 30.64 9.82 -12.81
N CYS A 247 30.07 8.91 -12.02
CA CYS A 247 30.12 8.99 -10.55
C CYS A 247 31.58 8.93 -10.05
N ARG A 248 32.40 8.02 -10.58
CA ARG A 248 33.82 7.90 -10.22
C ARG A 248 34.61 9.18 -10.47
N GLU A 249 34.44 9.80 -11.63
CA GLU A 249 35.12 11.06 -11.97
C GLU A 249 34.65 12.21 -11.09
N TRP A 250 33.35 12.27 -10.83
CA TRP A 250 32.75 13.29 -9.97
C TRP A 250 33.25 13.21 -8.52
N ILE A 251 33.36 12.00 -7.95
CA ILE A 251 33.84 11.82 -6.57
C ILE A 251 35.36 11.97 -6.47
N ALA A 252 36.11 11.58 -7.51
CA ALA A 252 37.57 11.74 -7.55
C ALA A 252 38.00 13.21 -7.51
N GLN A 253 37.26 14.11 -8.18
CA GLN A 253 37.48 15.57 -8.10
C GLN A 253 37.33 16.13 -6.68
N ARG A 254 36.69 15.39 -5.78
CA ARG A 254 36.45 15.74 -4.38
C ARG A 254 37.35 14.96 -3.42
N GLY A 255 38.31 14.20 -3.94
CA GLY A 255 39.21 13.35 -3.15
C GLY A 255 38.51 12.17 -2.46
N GLY A 256 37.31 11.79 -2.90
CA GLY A 256 36.53 10.72 -2.30
C GLY A 256 36.62 9.39 -3.06
N SER A 257 35.88 8.40 -2.55
CA SER A 257 35.80 7.03 -3.10
C SER A 257 34.39 6.47 -2.85
N ALA A 258 33.92 5.56 -3.70
CA ALA A 258 32.54 5.07 -3.68
C ALA A 258 32.40 3.57 -3.96
N SER A 259 31.32 2.98 -3.47
CA SER A 259 30.78 1.70 -3.90
C SER A 259 29.53 1.93 -4.73
N ILE A 260 29.49 1.40 -5.94
CA ILE A 260 28.46 1.69 -6.95
C ILE A 260 27.87 0.35 -7.42
N TYR A 261 26.54 0.27 -7.45
CA TYR A 261 25.81 -0.93 -7.87
C TYR A 261 24.71 -0.56 -8.86
N VAL A 262 24.75 -1.14 -10.05
CA VAL A 262 23.78 -0.91 -11.12
C VAL A 262 23.04 -2.21 -11.41
N ILE A 263 21.70 -2.15 -11.33
CA ILE A 263 20.81 -3.27 -11.65
C ILE A 263 19.89 -2.91 -12.81
N ASP A 264 19.45 -3.91 -13.57
CA ASP A 264 18.46 -3.75 -14.63
C ASP A 264 17.02 -3.63 -14.07
N ASN A 265 16.04 -3.53 -14.96
CA ASN A 265 14.62 -3.45 -14.59
C ASN A 265 14.06 -4.73 -13.94
N SER A 266 14.75 -5.86 -14.07
CA SER A 266 14.40 -7.14 -13.42
C SER A 266 15.01 -7.26 -12.02
N GLY A 267 15.89 -6.34 -11.65
CA GLY A 267 16.60 -6.33 -10.37
C GLY A 267 17.89 -7.16 -10.38
N LEU A 268 18.38 -7.56 -11.56
CA LEU A 268 19.64 -8.29 -11.70
C LEU A 268 20.82 -7.33 -11.84
N ALA A 269 21.95 -7.68 -11.24
CA ALA A 269 23.19 -6.93 -11.34
C ALA A 269 23.68 -6.84 -12.79
N VAL A 270 23.90 -5.62 -13.26
CA VAL A 270 24.51 -5.35 -14.58
C VAL A 270 25.96 -4.89 -14.43
N HIS A 271 26.24 -4.04 -13.44
CA HIS A 271 27.60 -3.62 -13.09
C HIS A 271 27.70 -3.33 -11.60
N ALA A 272 28.83 -3.66 -10.98
CA ALA A 272 29.09 -3.40 -9.58
C ALA A 272 30.58 -3.05 -9.41
N GLU A 273 30.87 -1.93 -8.76
CA GLU A 273 32.23 -1.41 -8.63
C GLU A 273 32.50 -0.94 -7.19
N LYS A 274 33.57 -1.47 -6.60
CA LYS A 274 34.06 -1.09 -5.28
C LYS A 274 35.39 -0.35 -5.44
N MET A 275 35.39 0.96 -5.29
CA MET A 275 36.61 1.77 -5.38
C MET A 275 37.56 1.53 -4.19
N ASP A 276 38.81 2.00 -4.33
CA ASP A 276 39.85 1.83 -3.32
C ASP A 276 39.45 2.42 -1.97
N GLY A 277 39.78 1.71 -0.89
CA GLY A 277 39.45 2.11 0.48
C GLY A 277 38.01 1.85 0.94
N ARG A 278 37.12 1.34 0.07
CA ARG A 278 35.74 0.93 0.46
C ARG A 278 35.67 -0.49 0.99
N VAL A 279 34.74 -0.72 1.93
CA VAL A 279 34.52 -2.00 2.61
C VAL A 279 33.28 -2.73 2.07
N ALA A 280 33.14 -4.01 2.41
CA ALA A 280 32.01 -4.83 1.94
C ALA A 280 30.63 -4.27 2.34
N HIS A 281 30.55 -3.60 3.49
CA HIS A 281 29.34 -2.91 3.94
C HIS A 281 28.86 -1.85 2.94
N ASP A 282 29.78 -1.08 2.35
CA ASP A 282 29.43 -0.05 1.36
C ASP A 282 28.80 -0.67 0.10
N MET A 283 29.35 -1.80 -0.38
CA MET A 283 28.78 -2.52 -1.53
C MET A 283 27.39 -3.07 -1.27
N GLN A 284 27.16 -3.64 -0.08
CA GLN A 284 25.84 -4.14 0.30
C GLN A 284 24.84 -2.99 0.41
N THR A 285 25.24 -1.87 1.01
CA THR A 285 24.42 -0.66 1.11
C THR A 285 24.08 -0.09 -0.27
N ALA A 286 25.04 -0.07 -1.20
CA ALA A 286 24.81 0.35 -2.59
C ALA A 286 23.76 -0.54 -3.29
N LEU A 287 23.83 -1.87 -3.13
CA LEU A 287 22.82 -2.80 -3.67
C LEU A 287 21.44 -2.52 -3.08
N LEU A 288 21.32 -2.45 -1.75
CA LEU A 288 20.03 -2.21 -1.08
C LEU A 288 19.40 -0.89 -1.52
N LYS A 289 20.22 0.15 -1.74
CA LYS A 289 19.76 1.43 -2.30
C LYS A 289 19.25 1.29 -3.73
N ALA A 290 19.95 0.56 -4.59
CA ALA A 290 19.51 0.29 -5.97
C ALA A 290 18.17 -0.47 -5.98
N GLU A 291 18.08 -1.59 -5.25
CA GLU A 291 16.85 -2.39 -5.14
C GLU A 291 15.68 -1.59 -4.59
N THR A 292 15.93 -0.76 -3.57
CA THR A 292 14.92 0.13 -3.00
C THR A 292 14.45 1.16 -4.02
N ALA A 293 15.37 1.76 -4.80
CA ALA A 293 15.02 2.72 -5.84
C ALA A 293 14.20 2.08 -6.97
N LEU A 294 14.57 0.85 -7.38
CA LEU A 294 13.86 0.08 -8.40
C LEU A 294 12.46 -0.34 -7.93
N ARG A 295 12.36 -1.07 -6.81
CA ARG A 295 11.08 -1.53 -6.24
C ARG A 295 10.18 -0.35 -5.90
N GLY A 296 10.80 0.71 -5.41
CA GLY A 296 10.15 1.92 -4.99
C GLY A 296 9.78 2.91 -6.08
N ARG A 297 10.26 2.69 -7.31
CA ARG A 297 10.09 3.56 -8.49
C ARG A 297 10.37 5.05 -8.18
N GLY A 298 11.40 5.30 -7.38
CA GLY A 298 11.77 6.65 -6.93
C GLY A 298 13.04 6.65 -6.10
N PRO A 299 13.74 7.79 -5.98
CA PRO A 299 15.02 7.85 -5.29
C PRO A 299 14.88 7.54 -3.80
N THR A 300 15.92 6.96 -3.21
CA THR A 300 15.91 6.62 -1.78
C THR A 300 15.87 7.85 -0.87
N SER A 301 16.30 9.03 -1.35
CA SER A 301 16.14 10.31 -0.66
C SER A 301 14.68 10.71 -0.42
N SER A 302 13.76 10.32 -1.30
CA SER A 302 12.32 10.54 -1.10
C SER A 302 11.79 9.75 0.11
N ARG A 303 12.38 8.58 0.38
CA ARG A 303 12.05 7.74 1.54
C ARG A 303 12.69 8.30 2.80
N GLU A 304 13.95 8.73 2.73
CA GLU A 304 14.63 9.43 3.82
C GLU A 304 13.83 10.68 4.26
N THR A 305 13.39 11.48 3.28
CA THR A 305 12.52 12.64 3.51
C THR A 305 11.15 12.23 4.07
N GLY A 306 10.59 11.12 3.58
CA GLY A 306 9.34 10.56 4.09
C GLY A 306 9.42 10.11 5.55
N VAL A 307 10.57 9.55 5.94
CA VAL A 307 10.89 9.17 7.32
C VAL A 307 11.03 10.40 8.20
N HIS A 308 11.78 11.39 7.75
CA HIS A 308 11.95 12.65 8.48
C HIS A 308 10.61 13.37 8.70
N ASN A 309 9.78 13.48 7.64
CA ASN A 309 8.50 14.19 7.67
C ASN A 309 7.38 13.42 8.37
N ASN A 310 7.52 12.10 8.50
CA ASN A 310 6.57 11.23 9.18
C ASN A 310 7.32 10.06 9.84
N PRO A 311 7.95 10.29 11.02
CA PRO A 311 8.79 9.28 11.68
C PRO A 311 8.04 7.98 12.00
N GLY A 312 6.71 8.05 12.17
CA GLY A 312 5.85 6.88 12.33
C GLY A 312 5.73 6.00 11.08
N GLY A 313 6.23 6.43 9.92
CA GLY A 313 6.30 5.65 8.68
C GLY A 313 7.58 4.83 8.52
N TYR A 314 8.65 5.18 9.25
CA TYR A 314 9.95 4.53 9.12
C TYR A 314 9.94 3.04 9.41
N PRO A 315 9.30 2.57 10.51
CA PRO A 315 9.33 1.16 10.82
C PRO A 315 8.65 0.34 9.70
N ARG A 316 7.58 0.87 9.07
CA ARG A 316 6.88 0.22 7.94
C ARG A 316 7.80 0.08 6.72
N SER A 317 8.60 1.11 6.46
CA SER A 317 9.52 1.12 5.32
C SER A 317 10.59 0.04 5.46
N VAL A 318 11.19 -0.10 6.65
CA VAL A 318 12.33 -0.99 6.86
C VAL A 318 11.90 -2.42 7.15
N THR A 319 10.93 -2.66 8.05
CA THR A 319 10.63 -4.02 8.52
C THR A 319 9.66 -4.79 7.62
N LEU A 320 8.80 -4.09 6.86
CA LEU A 320 7.74 -4.72 6.08
C LEU A 320 8.00 -4.71 4.58
N PHE A 321 8.73 -3.70 4.09
CA PHE A 321 9.07 -3.57 2.66
C PHE A 321 10.55 -3.81 2.35
N ASP A 322 11.37 -4.00 3.38
CA ASP A 322 12.83 -4.18 3.26
C ASP A 322 13.49 -3.04 2.46
N PHE A 323 13.00 -1.81 2.66
CA PHE A 323 13.53 -0.63 1.99
C PHE A 323 14.65 0.01 2.80
N TYR A 324 15.71 0.40 2.09
CA TYR A 324 16.83 1.15 2.62
C TYR A 324 16.59 2.66 2.45
N SER A 325 16.17 3.32 3.52
CA SER A 325 15.67 4.70 3.51
C SER A 325 16.76 5.77 3.67
N VAL A 326 17.92 5.58 3.03
CA VAL A 326 19.03 6.55 3.02
C VAL A 326 19.36 6.92 1.57
N ALA A 327 19.55 8.21 1.29
CA ALA A 327 19.83 8.78 -0.02
C ALA A 327 21.04 8.11 -0.70
N GLY A 328 20.95 7.93 -2.03
CA GLY A 328 22.01 7.31 -2.83
C GLY A 328 21.53 6.25 -3.82
N GLY A 329 20.27 5.83 -3.76
CA GLY A 329 19.63 5.00 -4.77
C GLY A 329 18.80 5.86 -5.71
N VAL A 330 19.03 5.75 -7.02
CA VAL A 330 18.34 6.54 -8.05
C VAL A 330 17.86 5.62 -9.18
N PRO A 331 16.58 5.69 -9.59
CA PRO A 331 16.09 5.01 -10.79
C PRO A 331 16.81 5.55 -12.04
N ILE A 332 17.19 4.66 -12.96
CA ILE A 332 17.78 5.04 -14.25
C ILE A 332 16.65 5.13 -15.25
N VAL A 333 16.20 6.35 -15.55
CA VAL A 333 15.16 6.62 -16.55
C VAL A 333 15.75 7.47 -17.65
N VAL A 334 15.66 6.99 -18.89
CA VAL A 334 16.18 7.62 -20.10
C VAL A 334 15.03 7.75 -21.09
N ASP A 335 14.81 8.96 -21.62
CA ASP A 335 13.65 9.27 -22.47
C ASP A 335 12.34 8.71 -21.88
N ASN A 336 12.14 8.94 -20.59
CA ASN A 336 10.94 8.57 -19.85
C ASN A 336 10.72 7.05 -19.69
N GLN A 337 11.72 6.24 -20.02
CA GLN A 337 11.71 4.80 -19.84
C GLN A 337 12.69 4.39 -18.76
N LEU A 338 12.21 3.67 -17.75
CA LEU A 338 13.10 3.09 -16.75
C LEU A 338 13.79 1.88 -17.35
N ILE A 339 15.11 1.89 -17.21
CA ILE A 339 15.97 0.84 -17.73
C ILE A 339 16.77 0.12 -16.64
N GLY A 340 16.67 0.61 -15.40
CA GLY A 340 17.33 0.02 -14.24
C GLY A 340 17.35 0.97 -13.05
N SER A 341 18.27 0.74 -12.12
CA SER A 341 18.57 1.67 -11.03
C SER A 341 20.03 1.60 -10.64
N VAL A 342 20.57 2.71 -10.14
CA VAL A 342 21.90 2.79 -9.56
C VAL A 342 21.80 3.05 -8.05
N GLY A 343 22.67 2.43 -7.27
CA GLY A 343 22.87 2.72 -5.86
C GLY A 343 24.32 3.03 -5.58
N VAL A 344 24.56 4.05 -4.74
CA VAL A 344 25.89 4.51 -4.36
C VAL A 344 26.02 4.55 -2.83
N SER A 345 27.20 4.21 -2.34
CA SER A 345 27.53 4.27 -0.92
C SER A 345 29.00 4.66 -0.68
N GLY A 346 29.25 5.35 0.42
CA GLY A 346 30.60 5.63 0.93
C GLY A 346 31.15 7.00 0.55
N THR A 347 30.32 7.92 0.04
CA THR A 347 30.77 9.26 -0.43
C THR A 347 30.54 10.39 0.59
N ASP A 348 30.53 10.05 1.88
CA ASP A 348 30.35 11.01 2.99
C ASP A 348 29.07 11.88 2.83
N GLY A 349 27.96 11.22 2.49
CA GLY A 349 26.65 11.85 2.32
C GLY A 349 26.35 12.36 0.91
N ASN A 350 27.27 12.23 -0.04
CA ASN A 350 27.09 12.68 -1.42
C ASN A 350 26.61 11.58 -2.38
N ASP A 351 26.04 10.49 -1.85
CA ASP A 351 25.84 9.26 -2.61
C ASP A 351 24.88 9.50 -3.79
N GLU A 352 23.83 10.26 -3.56
CA GLU A 352 22.84 10.61 -4.58
C GLU A 352 23.39 11.60 -5.61
N ALA A 353 24.21 12.57 -5.18
CA ALA A 353 24.86 13.50 -6.09
C ALA A 353 25.84 12.77 -7.03
N CYS A 354 26.55 11.76 -6.52
CA CYS A 354 27.41 10.92 -7.33
C CYS A 354 26.60 10.08 -8.32
N ALA A 355 25.49 9.48 -7.87
CA ALA A 355 24.58 8.74 -8.74
C ALA A 355 24.06 9.63 -9.88
N VAL A 356 23.60 10.84 -9.57
CA VAL A 356 23.10 11.83 -10.53
C VAL A 356 24.18 12.24 -11.52
N ALA A 357 25.39 12.57 -11.06
CA ALA A 357 26.51 12.88 -11.94
C ALA A 357 26.83 11.71 -12.89
N GLY A 358 26.67 10.47 -12.42
CA GLY A 358 26.76 9.29 -13.26
C GLY A 358 25.69 9.25 -14.35
N LEU A 359 24.43 9.51 -14.02
CA LEU A 359 23.33 9.56 -15.00
C LEU A 359 23.54 10.65 -16.05
N GLU A 360 23.95 11.85 -15.62
CA GLU A 360 24.24 12.98 -16.49
C GLU A 360 25.40 12.67 -17.44
N ALA A 361 26.48 12.05 -16.95
CA ALA A 361 27.59 11.63 -17.81
C ALA A 361 27.21 10.52 -18.79
N GLY A 362 26.37 9.56 -18.36
CA GLY A 362 26.01 8.39 -19.16
C GLY A 362 24.96 8.67 -20.24
N PHE A 363 24.05 9.61 -19.99
CA PHE A 363 22.88 9.85 -20.85
C PHE A 363 22.62 11.32 -21.18
N GLY A 364 23.35 12.26 -20.57
CA GLY A 364 23.14 13.69 -20.75
C GLY A 364 21.73 14.13 -20.36
N ASP A 365 21.17 15.07 -21.12
CA ASP A 365 19.83 15.62 -20.91
C ASP A 365 18.69 14.61 -21.10
N ARG A 366 19.00 13.40 -21.58
CA ARG A 366 18.01 12.31 -21.72
C ARG A 366 17.71 11.61 -20.41
N ALA A 367 18.60 11.72 -19.42
CA ALA A 367 18.36 11.15 -18.09
C ALA A 367 17.37 12.02 -17.32
N THR A 368 16.34 11.38 -16.75
CA THR A 368 15.54 12.03 -15.71
C THR A 368 16.33 11.98 -14.40
N VAL A 369 16.55 13.15 -13.78
CA VAL A 369 17.25 13.28 -12.49
C VAL A 369 16.29 13.74 -11.40
N PRO A 370 16.51 13.36 -10.12
CA PRO A 370 15.74 13.88 -9.00
C PRO A 370 15.84 15.42 -8.93
N GLY A 371 14.71 16.12 -8.94
CA GLY A 371 14.64 17.58 -8.75
C GLY A 371 14.16 17.92 -7.34
N TYR A 372 14.90 18.75 -6.59
CA TYR A 372 14.64 19.06 -5.18
C TYR A 372 13.83 20.34 -5.02
#